data_AF-A0A2V7FL07-F1
#
_entry.id   AF-A0A2V7FL07-F1
#
_cell.length_a   1.000
_cell.length_b   1.000
_cell.length_c   1.000
_cell.angle_alpha   90.00
_cell.angle_beta   90.00
_cell.angle_gamma   90.00
#
_symmetry.space_group_name_H-M   'P 1'
#
loop_
_entity.id
_entity.type
_entity.pdbx_description
1 polymer ?
#
loop_
_entity_poly.entity_id
_entity_poly.type
_entity_poly.pdbx_seq_one_letter_code
_entity_poly.pdbx_strand_id
1 'polypeptide(L)'
;MGYVERHLLPDEQVLYKTRLHWILLLRPSLLIALGLVTVAVAWRMDAPPAVRYLGGAAAVAGLLWGLVHYIEMMTSEFAVTTIRLILKVGLVARYTTELL
;
A
#
# COMPACT_ATOMS: atom_id res chain seq x y z
N MET A 1 -12.04 -15.41 4.19
CA MET A 1 -11.69 -16.53 3.29
C MET A 1 -10.91 -15.97 2.12
N GLY A 2 -9.61 -16.30 2.05
CA GLY A 2 -8.66 -15.73 1.10
C GLY A 2 -8.76 -16.43 -0.26
N TYR A 3 -8.40 -15.72 -1.33
CA TYR A 3 -8.54 -16.22 -2.71
C TYR A 3 -7.78 -17.53 -2.96
N VAL A 4 -6.69 -17.75 -2.20
CA VAL A 4 -5.83 -18.94 -2.25
C VAL A 4 -6.57 -20.22 -1.83
N GLU A 5 -7.49 -20.15 -0.86
CA GLU A 5 -8.23 -21.33 -0.38
C GLU A 5 -9.18 -21.93 -1.43
N ARG A 6 -9.55 -21.16 -2.46
CA ARG A 6 -10.51 -21.59 -3.49
C ARG A 6 -9.86 -22.33 -4.67
N HIS A 7 -8.54 -22.37 -4.76
CA HIS A 7 -7.82 -22.98 -5.89
C HIS A 7 -6.70 -23.95 -5.45
N LEU A 8 -6.80 -24.52 -4.25
CA LEU A 8 -5.85 -25.52 -3.78
C LEU A 8 -6.10 -26.85 -4.50
N LEU A 9 -5.02 -27.52 -4.91
CA LEU A 9 -5.06 -28.92 -5.32
C LEU A 9 -5.45 -29.81 -4.11
N PRO A 10 -5.99 -31.03 -4.33
CA PRO A 10 -6.54 -31.88 -3.28
C PRO A 10 -5.57 -32.20 -2.11
N ASP A 11 -4.24 -32.10 -2.32
CA ASP A 11 -3.20 -32.35 -1.31
C ASP A 11 -2.33 -31.11 -0.98
N GLU A 12 -2.71 -29.92 -1.44
CA GLU A 12 -1.93 -28.70 -1.22
C GLU A 12 -2.38 -27.98 0.07
N GLN A 13 -1.49 -27.91 1.07
CA GLN A 13 -1.76 -27.19 2.32
C GLN A 13 -1.00 -25.86 2.35
N VAL A 14 -1.66 -24.81 2.84
CA VAL A 14 -1.02 -23.50 3.08
C VAL A 14 -0.32 -23.56 4.43
N LEU A 15 1.01 -23.66 4.44
CA LEU A 15 1.81 -23.66 5.67
C LEU A 15 1.84 -22.28 6.33
N TYR A 16 1.88 -21.21 5.55
CA TYR A 16 2.04 -19.87 6.11
C TYR A 16 1.38 -18.79 5.26
N LYS A 17 0.70 -17.85 5.93
CA LYS A 17 0.14 -16.65 5.31
C LYS A 17 0.76 -15.41 5.92
N THR A 18 1.40 -14.59 5.09
CA THR A 18 1.89 -13.27 5.49
C THR A 18 1.11 -12.16 4.82
N ARG A 19 0.97 -11.05 5.55
CA ARG A 19 0.40 -9.81 5.05
C ARG A 19 1.49 -8.76 4.94
N LEU A 20 1.31 -7.85 4.00
CA LEU A 20 2.20 -6.73 3.80
C LEU A 20 2.12 -5.76 5.00
N HIS A 21 3.28 -5.32 5.48
CA HIS A 21 3.38 -4.48 6.68
C HIS A 21 2.89 -3.05 6.39
N TRP A 22 2.24 -2.41 7.37
CA TRP A 22 1.68 -1.06 7.24
C TRP A 22 2.73 0.05 7.01
N ILE A 23 4.02 -0.29 7.13
CA ILE A 23 5.14 0.63 6.93
C ILE A 23 5.20 1.23 5.52
N LEU A 24 4.58 0.59 4.53
CA LEU A 24 4.45 1.16 3.19
C LEU A 24 3.61 2.43 3.20
N LEU A 25 2.57 2.52 4.05
CA LEU A 25 1.75 3.72 4.17
C LEU A 25 2.51 4.89 4.83
N LEU A 26 3.66 4.64 5.45
CA LEU A 26 4.40 5.65 6.21
C LEU A 26 4.93 6.78 5.30
N ARG A 27 5.39 6.44 4.10
CA ARG A 27 5.88 7.43 3.10
C ARG A 27 4.77 8.39 2.62
N PRO A 28 3.61 7.93 2.12
CA PRO A 28 2.54 8.84 1.73
C PRO A 28 1.96 9.60 2.93
N SER A 29 1.91 8.98 4.12
CA SER A 29 1.48 9.66 5.36
C SER A 29 2.33 10.89 5.67
N LEU A 30 3.66 10.78 5.53
CA LEU A 30 4.59 11.90 5.74
C LEU A 30 4.35 13.03 4.73
N LEU A 31 4.09 12.70 3.47
CA LEU A 31 3.78 13.68 2.43
C LEU A 31 2.47 14.42 2.70
N ILE A 32 1.42 13.72 3.13
CA ILE A 32 0.14 14.32 3.54
C ILE A 32 0.36 15.25 4.74
N ALA A 33 1.10 14.79 5.76
CA ALA A 33 1.41 15.59 6.94
C ALA A 33 2.17 16.86 6.58
N LEU A 34 3.18 16.76 5.71
CA LEU A 34 3.95 17.91 5.23
C LEU A 34 3.06 18.89 4.45
N GLY A 35 2.20 18.40 3.56
CA GLY A 35 1.21 19.21 2.86
C GLY A 35 0.28 19.97 3.82
N LEU A 36 -0.28 19.28 4.82
CA LEU A 36 -1.14 19.91 5.83
C LEU A 36 -0.42 20.97 6.67
N VAL A 37 0.82 20.69 7.09
CA VAL A 37 1.64 21.65 7.85
C VAL A 37 1.91 22.90 7.01
N THR A 38 2.26 22.76 5.73
CA THR A 38 2.48 23.93 4.86
C THR A 38 1.22 24.79 4.70
N VAL A 39 0.04 24.17 4.55
CA VAL A 39 -1.24 24.89 4.51
C VAL A 39 -1.52 25.59 5.84
N ALA A 40 -1.32 24.91 6.97
CA ALA A 40 -1.56 25.48 8.30
C ALA A 40 -0.65 26.68 8.60
N VAL A 41 0.64 26.58 8.26
CA VAL A 41 1.61 27.69 8.41
C VAL A 41 1.27 28.83 7.47
N ALA A 42 0.92 28.54 6.21
CA ALA A 42 0.50 29.56 5.25
C ALA A 42 -0.81 30.25 5.66
N TRP A 43 -1.67 29.58 6.44
CA TRP A 43 -2.84 30.18 7.07
C TRP A 43 -2.46 31.16 8.18
N ARG A 44 -1.47 30.80 9.00
CA ARG A 44 -1.07 31.58 10.18
C ARG A 44 -0.21 32.81 9.87
N MET A 45 0.54 32.79 8.76
CA MET A 45 1.48 33.87 8.39
C MET A 45 0.97 34.80 7.29
N ASP A 46 -0.32 34.74 6.92
CA ASP A 46 -0.90 35.44 5.75
C ASP A 46 -0.03 35.34 4.49
N ALA A 47 0.49 34.13 4.26
CA ALA A 47 1.33 33.85 3.11
C ALA A 47 0.55 34.01 1.80
N PRO A 48 1.25 34.24 0.66
CA PRO A 48 0.62 34.37 -0.64
C PRO A 48 -0.32 33.19 -0.93
N PRO A 49 -1.48 33.42 -1.57
CA PRO A 49 -2.46 32.36 -1.84
C PRO A 49 -1.85 31.20 -2.64
N ALA A 50 -0.83 31.47 -3.47
CA ALA A 50 -0.06 30.46 -4.19
C ALA A 50 0.52 29.36 -3.27
N VAL A 51 1.04 29.72 -2.10
CA VAL A 51 1.65 28.77 -1.15
C VAL A 51 0.58 27.86 -0.54
N ARG A 52 -0.62 28.40 -0.27
CA ARG A 52 -1.78 27.62 0.21
C ARG A 52 -2.26 26.62 -0.85
N TYR A 53 -2.36 27.05 -2.11
CA TYR A 53 -2.75 26.16 -3.21
C TYR A 53 -1.70 25.06 -3.46
N LEU A 54 -0.41 25.39 -3.37
CA LEU A 54 0.67 24.41 -3.47
C LEU A 54 0.63 23.37 -2.35
N GLY A 55 0.46 23.81 -1.09
CA GLY A 55 0.33 22.90 0.05
C GLY A 55 -0.90 22.00 -0.05
N GLY A 56 -2.02 22.55 -0.50
CA GLY A 56 -3.25 21.80 -0.78
C GLY A 56 -3.06 20.77 -1.88
N ALA A 57 -2.43 21.15 -3.00
CA ALA A 57 -2.13 20.24 -4.10
C ALA A 57 -1.18 19.10 -3.65
N ALA A 58 -0.17 19.40 -2.84
CA ALA A 58 0.73 18.41 -2.27
C ALA A 58 0.00 17.43 -1.34
N ALA A 59 -0.92 17.92 -0.50
CA ALA A 59 -1.74 17.06 0.36
C ALA A 59 -2.65 16.13 -0.46
N VAL A 60 -3.28 16.64 -1.53
CA VAL A 60 -4.11 15.84 -2.45
C VAL A 60 -3.26 14.79 -3.18
N ALA A 61 -2.09 15.16 -3.68
CA ALA A 61 -1.17 14.22 -4.32
C ALA A 61 -0.71 13.12 -3.35
N GLY A 62 -0.40 13.49 -2.09
CA GLY A 62 -0.07 12.55 -1.03
C GLY A 62 -1.23 11.59 -0.71
N LEU A 63 -2.47 12.09 -0.71
CA LEU A 63 -3.69 11.29 -0.54
C LEU A 63 -3.88 10.28 -1.67
N LEU A 64 -3.71 10.71 -2.93
CA LEU A 64 -3.82 9.82 -4.09
C LEU A 64 -2.74 8.73 -4.06
N TRP A 65 -1.50 9.10 -3.74
CA TRP A 65 -0.41 8.12 -3.61
C TRP A 65 -0.66 7.17 -2.44
N GLY A 66 -1.09 7.68 -1.28
CA GLY A 66 -1.47 6.88 -0.13
C GLY A 66 -2.59 5.89 -0.43
N LEU A 67 -3.58 6.31 -1.22
CA LEU A 67 -4.67 5.45 -1.64
C LEU A 67 -4.18 4.29 -2.51
N VAL A 68 -3.29 4.54 -3.46
CA VAL A 68 -2.68 3.48 -4.29
C VAL A 68 -1.94 2.46 -3.41
N HIS A 69 -1.08 2.93 -2.50
CA HIS A 69 -0.34 2.05 -1.59
C HIS A 69 -1.25 1.32 -0.58
N TYR A 70 -2.34 1.95 -0.16
CA TYR A 70 -3.34 1.31 0.70
C TYR A 70 -4.03 0.15 -0.02
N ILE A 71 -4.38 0.35 -1.29
CA ILE A 71 -4.95 -0.71 -2.14
C ILE A 71 -3.92 -1.83 -2.34
N GLU A 72 -2.65 -1.52 -2.58
CA GLU A 72 -1.59 -2.53 -2.68
C GLU A 72 -1.44 -3.35 -1.39
N MET A 73 -1.54 -2.70 -0.23
CA MET A 73 -1.47 -3.38 1.08
C MET A 73 -2.67 -4.31 1.33
N MET A 74 -3.87 -3.89 0.92
CA MET A 74 -5.09 -4.70 1.04
C MET A 74 -5.11 -5.88 0.07
N THR A 75 -4.47 -5.75 -1.09
CA THR A 75 -4.49 -6.75 -2.17
C THR A 75 -3.31 -7.73 -2.16
N SER A 76 -2.28 -7.45 -1.36
CA SER A 76 -1.10 -8.29 -1.23
C SER A 76 -1.34 -9.46 -0.27
N GLU A 77 -1.20 -10.67 -0.79
CA GLU A 77 -1.29 -11.91 -0.03
C GLU A 77 -0.07 -12.78 -0.35
N PHE A 78 0.62 -13.22 0.71
CA PHE A 78 1.75 -14.13 0.62
C PHE A 78 1.29 -15.48 1.16
N ALA A 79 1.30 -16.51 0.33
CA ALA A 79 0.94 -17.87 0.75
C ALA A 79 2.08 -18.83 0.41
N VAL A 80 2.65 -19.43 1.45
CA VAL A 80 3.63 -20.52 1.32
C VAL A 80 2.86 -21.82 1.38
N THR A 81 2.97 -22.64 0.35
CA THR A 81 2.38 -23.99 0.31
C THR A 81 3.48 -25.06 0.35
N THR A 82 3.10 -26.33 0.50
CA THR A 82 4.03 -27.47 0.53
C THR A 82 4.82 -27.66 -0.76
N ILE A 83 4.32 -27.13 -1.88
CA ILE A 83 4.83 -27.46 -3.24
C ILE A 83 5.29 -26.22 -4.00
N ARG A 84 4.75 -25.04 -3.67
CA ARG A 84 5.08 -23.78 -4.35
C ARG A 84 4.89 -22.55 -3.46
N LEU A 85 5.65 -21.50 -3.76
CA LEU A 85 5.52 -20.19 -3.15
C LEU A 85 4.62 -19.31 -4.03
N ILE A 86 3.46 -18.90 -3.51
CA ILE A 86 2.51 -18.01 -4.20
C ILE A 86 2.64 -16.62 -3.58
N LEU A 87 3.25 -15.71 -4.34
CA LEU A 87 3.46 -14.32 -3.95
C LEU A 87 2.53 -13.46 -4.80
N LYS A 88 1.45 -12.96 -4.21
CA LYS A 88 0.62 -11.93 -4.83
C LYS A 88 1.03 -10.58 -4.25
N VAL A 89 1.79 -9.81 -5.02
CA VAL A 89 2.27 -8.48 -4.62
C VAL A 89 1.48 -7.42 -5.39
N GLY A 90 0.75 -6.58 -4.66
CA GLY A 90 -0.09 -5.51 -5.22
C GLY A 90 -1.26 -6.00 -6.09
N LEU A 91 -1.65 -5.17 -7.07
CA LEU A 91 -2.77 -5.41 -7.98
C LEU A 91 -2.45 -6.37 -9.15
N VAL A 92 -1.18 -6.51 -9.55
CA VAL A 92 -0.80 -7.17 -10.83
C VAL A 92 0.41 -8.12 -10.74
N ALA A 93 1.29 -8.04 -9.74
CA ALA A 93 2.48 -8.90 -9.74
C ALA A 93 2.18 -10.27 -9.09
N ARG A 94 2.08 -11.31 -9.92
CA ARG A 94 2.08 -12.72 -9.48
C ARG A 94 3.46 -13.30 -9.75
N TYR A 95 4.18 -13.64 -8.68
CA TYR A 95 5.39 -14.46 -8.78
C TYR A 95 5.07 -15.85 -8.25
N THR A 96 5.33 -16.86 -9.07
CA THR A 96 5.17 -18.27 -8.71
C THR A 96 6.54 -18.91 -8.83
N THR A 97 7.10 -19.29 -7.70
CA THR A 97 8.35 -20.05 -7.64
C THR A 97 8.02 -21.44 -7.12
N GLU A 98 8.32 -22.45 -7.93
CA GLU A 98 8.26 -23.85 -7.53
C GLU A 98 9.54 -24.20 -6.77
N LEU A 99 9.41 -24.88 -5.63
CA LEU A 99 10.56 -25.38 -4.87
C LEU A 99 10.84 -26.79 -5.39
N LEU A 100 11.85 -26.94 -6.24
CA LEU A 100 12.34 -28.25 -6.71
C LEU A 100 13.07 -29.00 -5.60
#